data_AF-A0A2D0JWM7-F1
#
_entry.id   AF-A0A2D0JWM7-F1
#
_cell.length_a   1.000
_cell.length_b   1.000
_cell.length_c   1.000
_cell.angle_alpha   90.00
_cell.angle_beta   90.00
_cell.angle_gamma   90.00
#
_symmetry.space_group_name_H-M   'P 1'
#
loop_
_entity.id
_entity.type
_entity.pdbx_description
1 polymer ?
#
loop_
_entity_poly.entity_id
_entity_poly.type
_entity_poly.pdbx_seq_one_letter_code
_entity_poly.pdbx_strand_id
1 'polypeptide(L)'
;MLTLCQTGAVSPVWQSGALTFFLGTDTEKAAQLSLWLDQHLCDVSLRTQGERRKLGCSPYGWHDLFDSPVLPAPKNTYSGLQPLVEYYALPELYNFVTLDISNSCTKVPLNTDGTFELIFRFEGELPLENVDEAFLLGCVPAIQLENRVSPTIALEAGNHRYPLPLGESVRLFRLRDIQVVQQPDDSEQRGTPYRWLPIEQFTPAGRFRDENEQPDTFYYQLQTEQDFLGRIQHWLHFFNLTGKPASDLPAIEVSCYFTGYHEQAPGLTQETINVTQEGSPSHLSARNITPVTTDYPPLLQENSGWPLLSCLSSPPMMLFATDSLKQFLRLFDPYADTHRPLSRQFRQHIDGIVQVKERLTDRMRRGRPIRGHLLSLTLNPDCYRNLGEMYRFCRLINQALACFITRSSFVMLEVFTPDSGKVLWQFWHVGGLRPEM
;
A
#
# COMPACT_ATOMS: atom_id res chain seq x y z
N MET A 1 -26.68 12.27 -9.10
CA MET A 1 -26.38 13.72 -9.11
C MET A 1 -25.84 14.05 -7.74
N LEU A 2 -24.73 14.79 -7.64
CA LEU A 2 -24.13 15.21 -6.38
C LEU A 2 -24.24 16.73 -6.27
N THR A 3 -24.76 17.23 -5.16
CA THR A 3 -24.83 18.67 -4.86
C THR A 3 -23.74 19.01 -3.85
N LEU A 4 -22.82 19.88 -4.24
CA LEU A 4 -21.73 20.34 -3.39
C LEU A 4 -22.04 21.76 -2.92
N CYS A 5 -21.73 22.04 -1.66
CA CYS A 5 -21.93 23.35 -1.05
C CYS A 5 -20.60 23.90 -0.55
N GLN A 6 -20.31 25.17 -0.82
CA GLN A 6 -19.15 25.84 -0.27
C GLN A 6 -19.36 26.09 1.23
N THR A 7 -18.42 25.64 2.05
CA THR A 7 -18.35 25.96 3.48
C THR A 7 -17.27 27.01 3.74
N GLY A 8 -17.46 27.84 4.77
CA GLY A 8 -16.51 28.90 5.16
C GLY A 8 -16.80 30.27 4.55
N ALA A 9 -15.77 30.96 4.06
CA ALA A 9 -15.89 32.32 3.53
C ALA A 9 -16.71 32.33 2.24
N VAL A 10 -17.82 33.07 2.25
CA VAL A 10 -18.74 33.19 1.12
C VAL A 10 -18.02 33.84 -0.05
N SER A 11 -17.87 33.11 -1.14
CA SER A 11 -17.34 33.61 -2.41
C SER A 11 -18.34 33.28 -3.53
N PRO A 12 -18.60 34.19 -4.48
CA PRO A 12 -19.46 33.87 -5.63
C PRO A 12 -18.81 32.86 -6.58
N VAL A 13 -17.50 32.60 -6.42
CA VAL A 13 -16.71 31.72 -7.28
C VAL A 13 -15.85 30.81 -6.42
N TRP A 14 -15.89 29.51 -6.70
CA TRP A 14 -14.96 28.55 -6.13
C TRP A 14 -13.78 28.33 -7.09
N GLN A 15 -12.56 28.38 -6.55
CA GLN A 15 -11.36 27.99 -7.30
C GLN A 15 -11.32 26.47 -7.36
N SER A 16 -11.43 25.93 -8.57
CA SER A 16 -11.54 24.50 -8.78
C SER A 16 -10.24 23.76 -8.43
N GLY A 17 -10.36 22.50 -8.04
CA GLY A 17 -9.22 21.60 -7.86
C GLY A 17 -9.64 20.13 -7.98
N ALA A 18 -8.76 19.24 -7.52
CA ALA A 18 -9.06 17.82 -7.37
C ALA A 18 -10.06 17.62 -6.22
N LEU A 19 -11.20 17.00 -6.53
CA LEU A 19 -12.22 16.58 -5.57
C LEU A 19 -12.05 15.10 -5.29
N THR A 20 -11.60 14.77 -4.07
CA THR A 20 -11.47 13.38 -3.62
C THR A 20 -12.68 12.99 -2.78
N PHE A 21 -13.40 11.98 -3.23
CA PHE A 21 -14.55 11.39 -2.56
C PHE A 21 -14.18 10.03 -1.98
N PHE A 22 -14.62 9.78 -0.75
CA PHE A 22 -14.65 8.45 -0.16
C PHE A 22 -16.02 7.84 -0.39
N LEU A 23 -16.07 6.65 -1.02
CA LEU A 23 -17.27 5.97 -1.51
C LEU A 23 -18.12 5.29 -0.40
N GLY A 24 -17.96 5.73 0.86
CA GLY A 24 -18.62 5.15 2.03
C GLY A 24 -17.89 3.95 2.63
N THR A 25 -18.37 3.50 3.80
CA THR A 25 -17.81 2.38 4.58
C THR A 25 -18.33 1.02 4.13
N ASP A 26 -19.46 1.00 3.42
CA ASP A 26 -20.00 -0.21 2.79
C ASP A 26 -19.13 -0.63 1.60
N THR A 27 -18.22 -1.58 1.86
CA THR A 27 -17.26 -2.08 0.87
C THR A 27 -17.91 -2.64 -0.40
N GLU A 28 -19.09 -3.25 -0.30
CA GLU A 28 -19.77 -3.85 -1.45
C GLU A 28 -20.35 -2.79 -2.37
N LYS A 29 -21.05 -1.79 -1.78
CA LYS A 29 -21.56 -0.64 -2.53
C LYS A 29 -20.42 0.18 -3.14
N ALA A 30 -19.37 0.45 -2.37
CA ALA A 30 -18.21 1.18 -2.85
C ALA A 30 -17.50 0.44 -4.01
N ALA A 31 -17.44 -0.89 -3.95
CA ALA A 31 -16.87 -1.70 -5.03
C ALA A 31 -17.70 -1.60 -6.32
N GLN A 32 -19.02 -1.71 -6.19
CA GLN A 32 -19.93 -1.57 -7.31
C GLN A 32 -19.86 -0.16 -7.91
N LEU A 33 -19.87 0.90 -7.09
CA LEU A 33 -19.71 2.28 -7.55
C LEU A 33 -18.37 2.50 -8.27
N SER A 34 -17.28 1.95 -7.73
CA SER A 34 -15.96 2.05 -8.35
C SER A 34 -15.93 1.42 -9.74
N LEU A 35 -16.58 0.26 -9.95
CA LEU A 35 -16.71 -0.37 -11.26
C LEU A 35 -17.49 0.55 -12.22
N TRP A 36 -18.61 1.10 -11.76
CA TRP A 36 -19.49 1.93 -12.60
C TRP A 36 -18.86 3.26 -13.01
N LEU A 37 -18.09 3.88 -12.10
CA LEU A 37 -17.35 5.11 -12.37
C LEU A 37 -16.22 4.91 -13.39
N ASP A 38 -15.64 3.71 -13.48
CA ASP A 38 -14.50 3.41 -14.33
C ASP A 38 -14.91 2.83 -15.70
N GLN A 39 -15.88 1.92 -15.73
CA GLN A 39 -16.25 1.16 -16.94
C GLN A 39 -17.56 1.61 -17.59
N HIS A 40 -18.50 2.18 -16.83
CA HIS A 40 -19.84 2.52 -17.33
C HIS A 40 -20.09 4.03 -17.43
N LEU A 41 -19.10 4.87 -17.14
CA LEU A 41 -19.27 6.32 -17.17
C LEU A 41 -19.25 6.87 -18.60
N CYS A 42 -20.33 7.52 -19.02
CA CYS A 42 -20.42 8.16 -20.33
C CYS A 42 -19.86 9.59 -20.34
N ASP A 43 -20.26 10.39 -19.35
CA ASP A 43 -19.75 11.75 -19.16
C ASP A 43 -19.98 12.25 -17.73
N VAL A 44 -19.16 13.23 -17.35
CA VAL A 44 -19.37 14.06 -16.17
C VAL A 44 -19.76 15.45 -16.64
N SER A 45 -20.78 16.03 -16.03
CA SER A 45 -21.22 17.40 -16.28
C SER A 45 -21.28 18.20 -14.99
N LEU A 46 -20.90 19.46 -15.07
CA LEU A 46 -21.09 20.46 -14.02
C LEU A 46 -22.37 21.25 -14.32
N ARG A 47 -23.24 21.42 -13.33
CA ARG A 47 -24.41 22.30 -13.42
C ARG A 47 -24.30 23.43 -12.39
N THR A 48 -24.41 24.66 -12.88
CA THR A 48 -24.36 25.89 -12.06
C THR A 48 -25.11 27.01 -12.77
N GLN A 49 -25.81 27.85 -12.01
CA GLN A 49 -26.59 29.00 -12.51
C GLN A 49 -27.58 28.63 -13.63
N GLY A 50 -28.10 27.39 -13.58
CA GLY A 50 -29.01 26.84 -14.60
C GLY A 50 -28.31 26.35 -15.88
N GLU A 51 -27.02 26.58 -16.05
CA GLU A 51 -26.23 26.08 -17.18
C GLU A 51 -25.59 24.73 -16.88
N ARG A 52 -25.59 23.83 -17.87
CA ARG A 52 -24.91 22.54 -17.81
C ARG A 52 -23.71 22.55 -18.75
N ARG A 53 -22.53 22.26 -18.20
CA ARG A 53 -21.27 22.16 -18.94
C ARG A 53 -20.70 20.75 -18.80
N LYS A 54 -20.44 20.10 -19.93
CA LYS A 54 -19.72 18.81 -19.95
C LYS A 54 -18.25 19.02 -19.57
N LEU A 55 -17.74 18.18 -18.70
CA LEU A 55 -16.34 18.17 -18.27
C LEU A 55 -15.55 17.21 -19.16
N GLY A 56 -14.31 17.58 -19.48
CA GLY A 56 -13.37 16.75 -20.24
C GLY A 56 -12.53 15.83 -19.35
N CYS A 57 -12.94 15.61 -18.10
CA CYS A 57 -12.26 14.77 -17.14
C CYS A 57 -13.12 13.57 -16.73
N SER A 58 -12.44 12.50 -16.32
CA SER A 58 -13.04 11.30 -15.76
C SER A 58 -12.54 11.12 -14.33
N PRO A 59 -13.39 10.60 -13.43
CA PRO A 59 -12.94 10.20 -12.11
C PRO A 59 -11.91 9.07 -12.23
N TYR A 60 -10.92 9.05 -11.34
CA TYR A 60 -9.97 7.95 -11.23
C TYR A 60 -9.98 7.42 -9.80
N GLY A 61 -10.09 6.10 -9.64
CA GLY A 61 -10.10 5.44 -8.34
C GLY A 61 -8.69 5.14 -7.81
N TRP A 62 -8.58 4.97 -6.50
CA TRP A 62 -7.38 4.50 -5.76
C TRP A 62 -6.25 5.54 -5.62
N HIS A 63 -6.58 6.84 -5.69
CA HIS A 63 -5.79 8.00 -5.23
C HIS A 63 -4.27 7.79 -5.11
N ASP A 64 -3.58 7.57 -6.23
CA ASP A 64 -2.13 7.32 -6.31
C ASP A 64 -1.58 6.26 -5.33
N LEU A 65 -2.43 5.40 -4.75
CA LEU A 65 -2.05 4.39 -3.74
C LEU A 65 -1.01 3.40 -4.26
N PHE A 66 -1.00 3.17 -5.56
CA PHE A 66 0.02 2.37 -6.23
C PHE A 66 1.39 3.04 -6.29
N ASP A 67 1.43 4.37 -6.30
CA ASP A 67 2.66 5.17 -6.35
C ASP A 67 3.10 5.62 -4.96
N SER A 68 2.15 5.88 -4.07
CA SER A 68 2.33 6.35 -2.69
C SER A 68 1.42 5.54 -1.76
N PRO A 69 1.83 4.32 -1.39
CA PRO A 69 1.03 3.49 -0.49
C PRO A 69 0.92 4.15 0.88
N VAL A 70 -0.19 3.87 1.58
CA VAL A 70 -0.44 4.43 2.91
C VAL A 70 0.57 3.90 3.92
N LEU A 71 0.88 2.59 3.89
CA LEU A 71 1.92 2.06 4.76
C LEU A 71 3.30 2.43 4.19
N PRO A 72 4.18 3.06 4.99
CA PRO A 72 5.43 3.57 4.49
C PRO A 72 6.39 2.43 4.16
N ALA A 73 6.62 2.19 2.87
CA ALA A 73 7.60 1.23 2.37
C ALA A 73 8.71 1.92 1.55
N PRO A 74 9.95 1.41 1.59
CA PRO A 74 10.98 1.87 0.67
C PRO A 74 10.57 1.52 -0.77
N LYS A 75 10.56 2.53 -1.65
CA LYS A 75 10.23 2.31 -3.06
C LYS A 75 11.31 1.43 -3.70
N ASN A 76 10.91 0.26 -4.18
CA ASN A 76 11.76 -0.69 -4.90
C ASN A 76 10.97 -1.32 -6.06
N THR A 77 11.60 -2.20 -6.84
CA THR A 77 10.97 -2.88 -7.98
C THR A 77 9.71 -3.68 -7.63
N TYR A 78 9.57 -4.12 -6.38
CA TYR A 78 8.49 -4.97 -5.90
C TYR A 78 7.42 -4.19 -5.13
N SER A 79 7.48 -2.85 -5.09
CA SER A 79 6.49 -2.03 -4.38
C SER A 79 5.07 -2.24 -4.90
N GLY A 80 4.90 -2.63 -6.18
CA GLY A 80 3.60 -2.98 -6.76
C GLY A 80 2.94 -4.24 -6.18
N LEU A 81 3.63 -4.98 -5.30
CA LEU A 81 3.06 -6.15 -4.60
C LEU A 81 2.41 -5.79 -3.27
N GLN A 82 2.79 -4.66 -2.65
CA GLN A 82 2.20 -4.18 -1.40
C GLN A 82 0.66 -4.04 -1.46
N PRO A 83 0.07 -3.52 -2.55
CA PRO A 83 -1.38 -3.44 -2.70
C PRO A 83 -2.11 -4.79 -2.58
N LEU A 84 -1.49 -5.92 -2.98
CA LEU A 84 -2.12 -7.25 -2.85
C LEU A 84 -2.44 -7.59 -1.40
N VAL A 85 -1.57 -7.14 -0.49
CA VAL A 85 -1.72 -7.35 0.94
C VAL A 85 -2.65 -6.31 1.54
N GLU A 86 -2.42 -5.04 1.23
CA GLU A 86 -3.19 -3.92 1.77
C GLU A 86 -4.67 -3.99 1.39
N TYR A 87 -5.00 -4.53 0.22
CA TYR A 87 -6.41 -4.66 -0.20
C TYR A 87 -7.27 -5.48 0.76
N TYR A 88 -6.74 -6.61 1.25
CA TYR A 88 -7.51 -7.47 2.17
C TYR A 88 -7.40 -7.00 3.62
N ALA A 89 -6.28 -6.38 3.98
CA ALA A 89 -6.09 -5.80 5.31
C ALA A 89 -6.92 -4.52 5.52
N LEU A 90 -6.94 -3.65 4.50
CA LEU A 90 -7.44 -2.27 4.54
C LEU A 90 -8.30 -1.98 3.28
N PRO A 91 -9.43 -2.69 3.07
CA PRO A 91 -10.22 -2.56 1.85
C PRO A 91 -10.80 -1.16 1.64
N GLU A 92 -11.01 -0.41 2.72
CA GLU A 92 -11.53 0.96 2.71
C GLU A 92 -10.61 1.95 1.98
N LEU A 93 -9.29 1.69 1.94
CA LEU A 93 -8.36 2.50 1.15
C LEU A 93 -8.71 2.51 -0.34
N TYR A 94 -9.35 1.45 -0.83
CA TYR A 94 -9.72 1.30 -2.22
C TYR A 94 -11.10 1.90 -2.54
N ASN A 95 -11.73 2.57 -1.56
CA ASN A 95 -13.00 3.29 -1.72
C ASN A 95 -12.81 4.76 -2.10
N PHE A 96 -11.58 5.23 -2.33
CA PHE A 96 -11.34 6.61 -2.76
C PHE A 96 -11.42 6.77 -4.28
N VAL A 97 -12.08 7.85 -4.71
CA VAL A 97 -12.14 8.30 -6.10
C VAL A 97 -11.88 9.79 -6.20
N THR A 98 -11.02 10.20 -7.12
CA THR A 98 -10.68 11.60 -7.32
C THR A 98 -11.15 12.07 -8.69
N LEU A 99 -11.79 13.23 -8.74
CA LEU A 99 -12.18 13.94 -9.96
C LEU A 99 -11.46 15.29 -9.99
N ASP A 100 -10.51 15.44 -10.90
CA ASP A 100 -9.86 16.73 -11.13
C ASP A 100 -10.59 17.52 -12.21
N ILE A 101 -11.23 18.62 -11.78
CA ILE A 101 -11.99 19.49 -12.67
C ILE A 101 -11.19 20.74 -13.11
N SER A 102 -9.97 20.93 -12.58
CA SER A 102 -9.17 22.15 -12.78
C SER A 102 -8.87 22.45 -14.25
N ASN A 103 -8.58 21.41 -15.02
CA ASN A 103 -8.32 21.50 -16.46
C ASN A 103 -9.56 21.87 -17.28
N SER A 104 -10.76 21.51 -16.82
CA SER A 104 -12.01 21.77 -17.54
C SER A 104 -12.64 23.10 -17.14
N CYS A 105 -12.51 23.49 -15.87
CA CYS A 105 -13.18 24.66 -15.31
C CYS A 105 -12.39 25.19 -14.12
N THR A 106 -11.45 26.11 -14.35
CA THR A 106 -10.60 26.69 -13.29
C THR A 106 -11.38 27.48 -12.22
N LYS A 107 -12.50 28.08 -12.62
CA LYS A 107 -13.36 28.90 -11.77
C LYS A 107 -14.79 28.43 -11.93
N VAL A 108 -15.35 27.87 -10.87
CA VAL A 108 -16.74 27.41 -10.84
C VAL A 108 -17.58 28.55 -10.26
N PRO A 109 -18.45 29.20 -11.07
CA PRO A 109 -19.42 30.13 -10.50
C PRO A 109 -20.37 29.32 -9.62
N LEU A 110 -20.72 29.84 -8.45
CA LEU A 110 -21.66 29.18 -7.55
C LEU A 110 -23.08 29.69 -7.78
N ASN A 111 -24.06 28.88 -7.40
CA ASN A 111 -25.46 29.26 -7.29
C ASN A 111 -25.63 30.31 -6.16
N THR A 112 -26.81 30.93 -6.08
CA THR A 112 -27.13 31.95 -5.06
C THR A 112 -27.03 31.44 -3.62
N ASP A 113 -27.21 30.14 -3.42
CA ASP A 113 -27.09 29.40 -2.17
C ASP A 113 -25.66 28.88 -1.92
N GLY A 114 -24.69 29.20 -2.79
CA GLY A 114 -23.30 28.75 -2.66
C GLY A 114 -23.07 27.31 -3.12
N THR A 115 -24.01 26.73 -3.86
CA THR A 115 -23.92 25.33 -4.33
C THR A 115 -23.52 25.21 -5.80
N PHE A 116 -23.10 24.01 -6.20
CA PHE A 116 -23.03 23.57 -7.59
C PHE A 116 -23.25 22.06 -7.65
N GLU A 117 -23.54 21.53 -8.83
CA GLU A 117 -23.87 20.10 -8.98
C GLU A 117 -22.95 19.38 -9.96
N LEU A 118 -22.56 18.17 -9.59
CA LEU A 118 -21.86 17.23 -10.46
C LEU A 118 -22.83 16.12 -10.89
N ILE A 119 -22.92 15.90 -12.18
CA ILE A 119 -23.83 14.93 -12.81
C ILE A 119 -22.97 13.88 -13.51
N PHE A 120 -22.95 12.67 -12.95
CA PHE A 120 -22.37 11.49 -13.56
C PHE A 120 -23.45 10.79 -14.37
N ARG A 121 -23.22 10.57 -15.66
CA ARG A 121 -24.12 9.82 -16.53
C ARG A 121 -23.51 8.47 -16.84
N PHE A 122 -24.24 7.40 -16.56
CA PHE A 122 -23.80 6.03 -16.80
C PHE A 122 -24.48 5.42 -18.04
N GLU A 123 -23.81 4.43 -18.64
CA GLU A 123 -24.35 3.55 -19.66
C GLU A 123 -25.02 2.35 -18.97
N GLY A 124 -26.34 2.45 -18.79
CA GLY A 124 -27.15 1.44 -18.11
C GLY A 124 -27.68 1.91 -16.75
N GLU A 125 -28.33 0.99 -16.05
CA GLU A 125 -28.92 1.22 -14.74
C GLU A 125 -27.99 0.74 -13.62
N LEU A 126 -27.54 1.67 -12.79
CA LEU A 126 -26.69 1.37 -11.64
C LEU A 126 -27.44 0.43 -10.68
N PRO A 127 -26.94 -0.78 -10.40
CA PRO A 127 -27.65 -1.78 -9.58
C PRO A 127 -27.44 -1.48 -8.08
N LEU A 128 -27.81 -0.27 -7.66
CA LEU A 128 -27.75 0.18 -6.27
C LEU A 128 -29.02 0.96 -5.95
N GLU A 129 -29.69 0.61 -4.86
CA GLU A 129 -30.96 1.22 -4.46
C GLU A 129 -30.80 2.65 -3.93
N ASN A 130 -29.69 2.95 -3.23
CA ASN A 130 -29.41 4.25 -2.64
C ASN A 130 -27.91 4.57 -2.68
N VAL A 131 -27.56 5.81 -3.05
CA VAL A 131 -26.18 6.34 -3.12
C VAL A 131 -25.98 7.64 -2.32
N ASP A 132 -26.96 8.04 -1.51
CA ASP A 132 -27.02 9.34 -0.82
C ASP A 132 -25.83 9.56 0.12
N GLU A 133 -25.42 8.51 0.84
CA GLU A 133 -24.29 8.54 1.78
C GLU A 133 -22.99 8.01 1.16
N ALA A 134 -23.01 7.69 -0.14
CA ALA A 134 -21.86 7.09 -0.77
C ALA A 134 -20.74 8.11 -1.02
N PHE A 135 -21.01 9.38 -1.24
CA PHE A 135 -19.97 10.35 -1.63
C PHE A 135 -19.61 11.29 -0.49
N LEU A 136 -18.55 10.96 0.26
CA LEU A 136 -18.07 11.76 1.38
C LEU A 136 -16.82 12.57 0.99
N LEU A 137 -16.83 13.87 1.26
CA LEU A 137 -15.69 14.79 1.08
C LEU A 137 -14.91 14.97 2.39
N GLY A 138 -13.65 15.38 2.29
CA GLY A 138 -12.82 15.69 3.46
C GLY A 138 -12.37 14.45 4.26
N CYS A 139 -12.49 13.26 3.66
CA CYS A 139 -11.99 12.02 4.23
C CYS A 139 -10.53 11.81 3.79
N VAL A 140 -9.69 11.38 4.72
CA VAL A 140 -8.28 11.03 4.47
C VAL A 140 -7.93 9.74 5.22
N PRO A 141 -7.12 8.85 4.63
CA PRO A 141 -6.56 7.74 5.39
C PRO A 141 -5.57 8.29 6.44
N ALA A 142 -5.65 7.77 7.66
CA ALA A 142 -4.76 8.14 8.76
C ALA A 142 -4.13 6.88 9.34
N ILE A 143 -2.84 6.95 9.65
CA ILE A 143 -2.06 5.87 10.27
C ILE A 143 -1.44 6.36 11.56
N GLN A 144 -1.47 5.53 12.60
CA GLN A 144 -0.83 5.84 13.88
C GLN A 144 0.60 5.30 13.89
N LEU A 145 1.56 6.13 13.47
CA LEU A 145 2.98 5.80 13.52
C LEU A 145 3.75 6.93 14.22
N GLU A 146 4.56 6.57 15.22
CA GLU A 146 5.38 7.51 15.97
C GLU A 146 6.85 7.10 15.92
N ASN A 147 7.74 8.08 15.81
CA ASN A 147 9.19 7.85 15.91
C ASN A 147 9.61 7.89 17.37
N ARG A 148 10.23 6.81 17.83
CA ARG A 148 10.67 6.66 19.22
C ARG A 148 12.10 6.18 19.29
N VAL A 149 12.68 6.38 20.46
CA VAL A 149 14.02 5.92 20.80
C VAL A 149 13.87 4.88 21.92
N SER A 150 14.53 3.75 21.78
CA SER A 150 14.53 2.71 22.81
C SER A 150 15.31 3.18 24.05
N PRO A 151 15.04 2.58 25.23
CA PRO A 151 16.03 2.55 26.31
C PRO A 151 17.40 2.07 25.83
N THR A 152 18.45 2.44 26.56
CA THR A 152 19.82 2.09 26.23
C THR A 152 20.03 0.58 26.37
N ILE A 153 20.79 0.01 25.44
CA ILE A 153 21.20 -1.39 25.43
C ILE A 153 22.70 -1.40 25.66
N ALA A 154 23.14 -1.96 26.79
CA ALA A 154 24.56 -2.17 27.07
C ALA A 154 25.05 -3.38 26.27
N LEU A 155 25.94 -3.12 25.31
CA LEU A 155 26.65 -4.16 24.57
C LEU A 155 27.82 -4.68 25.40
N GLU A 156 28.14 -5.96 25.23
CA GLU A 156 29.16 -6.68 25.98
C GLU A 156 29.95 -7.58 25.03
N ALA A 157 31.25 -7.70 25.26
CA ALA A 157 32.08 -8.63 24.52
C ALA A 157 31.60 -10.07 24.75
N GLY A 158 31.47 -10.85 23.67
CA GLY A 158 31.07 -12.25 23.70
C GLY A 158 29.56 -12.50 23.53
N ASN A 159 28.71 -11.47 23.66
CA ASN A 159 27.30 -11.58 23.30
C ASN A 159 27.03 -10.86 21.98
N HIS A 160 26.20 -11.45 21.12
CA HIS A 160 25.88 -10.93 19.79
C HIS A 160 24.36 -10.73 19.60
N ARG A 161 23.55 -11.06 20.61
CA ARG A 161 22.10 -11.04 20.57
C ARG A 161 21.54 -10.29 21.77
N TYR A 162 20.68 -9.30 21.50
CA TYR A 162 20.09 -8.44 22.52
C TYR A 162 18.59 -8.27 22.28
N PRO A 163 17.74 -8.28 23.32
CA PRO A 163 16.33 -7.96 23.14
C PRO A 163 16.18 -6.47 22.83
N LEU A 164 15.25 -6.10 21.96
CA LEU A 164 14.92 -4.71 21.66
C LEU A 164 13.83 -4.21 22.63
N PRO A 165 14.14 -3.29 23.56
CA PRO A 165 13.15 -2.75 24.49
C PRO A 165 12.25 -1.72 23.80
N LEU A 166 10.96 -2.04 23.66
CA LEU A 166 9.96 -1.17 23.02
C LEU A 166 9.06 -0.43 24.03
N GLY A 167 8.99 -0.92 25.27
CA GLY A 167 7.98 -0.52 26.27
C GLY A 167 6.73 -1.40 26.22
N GLU A 168 5.89 -1.34 27.27
CA GLU A 168 4.77 -2.28 27.45
C GLU A 168 3.60 -2.07 26.47
N SER A 169 3.39 -0.85 25.98
CA SER A 169 2.21 -0.49 25.17
C SER A 169 2.53 -0.18 23.70
N VAL A 170 3.76 -0.45 23.26
CA VAL A 170 4.27 -0.10 21.93
C VAL A 170 4.65 -1.35 21.16
N ARG A 171 4.18 -1.43 19.93
CA ARG A 171 4.57 -2.43 18.94
C ARG A 171 5.53 -1.80 17.93
N LEU A 172 6.45 -2.61 17.42
CA LEU A 172 7.44 -2.19 16.44
C LEU A 172 6.84 -2.27 15.03
N PHE A 173 6.87 -1.17 14.29
CA PHE A 173 6.58 -1.17 12.86
C PHE A 173 7.86 -1.34 12.04
N ARG A 174 8.91 -0.56 12.35
CA ARG A 174 10.19 -0.62 11.66
C ARG A 174 11.33 -0.11 12.53
N LEU A 175 12.43 -0.85 12.59
CA LEU A 175 13.72 -0.35 13.08
C LEU A 175 14.33 0.57 12.02
N ARG A 176 14.73 1.79 12.41
CA ARG A 176 15.34 2.77 11.49
C ARG A 176 16.86 2.74 11.55
N ASP A 177 17.40 2.90 12.75
CA ASP A 177 18.83 3.01 12.95
C ASP A 177 19.24 2.65 14.39
N ILE A 178 20.52 2.37 14.59
CA ILE A 178 21.14 2.15 15.91
C ILE A 178 22.26 3.18 16.07
N GLN A 179 22.21 3.96 17.16
CA GLN A 179 23.22 4.98 17.44
C GLN A 179 23.85 4.76 18.80
N VAL A 180 25.13 5.09 18.91
CA VAL A 180 25.86 5.07 20.18
C VAL A 180 25.40 6.23 21.05
N VAL A 181 25.14 5.97 22.32
CA VAL A 181 24.82 7.00 23.29
C VAL A 181 26.11 7.74 23.64
N GLN A 182 26.18 9.04 23.34
CA GLN A 182 27.34 9.84 23.73
C GLN A 182 27.35 10.02 25.24
N GLN A 183 28.36 9.46 25.91
CA GLN A 183 28.57 9.65 27.35
C GLN A 183 29.20 11.03 27.60
N PRO A 184 28.69 11.82 28.57
CA PRO A 184 29.12 13.20 28.79
C PRO A 184 30.56 13.34 29.31
N ASP A 185 31.18 12.29 29.85
CA ASP A 185 32.53 12.34 30.43
C ASP A 185 33.66 11.86 29.50
N ASP A 186 33.35 11.25 28.35
CA ASP A 186 34.34 10.68 27.43
C ASP A 186 34.76 11.67 26.33
N SER A 187 35.37 12.77 26.76
CA SER A 187 36.00 13.76 25.86
C SER A 187 37.28 13.26 25.16
N GLU A 188 37.73 12.02 25.43
CA GLU A 188 39.01 11.48 24.95
C GLU A 188 38.95 10.12 24.21
N GLN A 189 37.79 9.60 23.77
CA GLN A 189 37.80 8.51 22.79
C GLN A 189 38.00 9.05 21.36
N ARG A 190 39.25 9.40 21.04
CA ARG A 190 39.79 9.46 19.67
C ARG A 190 39.89 8.04 19.10
N GLY A 191 38.76 7.38 18.93
CA GLY A 191 38.60 6.18 18.12
C GLY A 191 37.82 6.53 16.86
N THR A 192 38.09 5.85 15.75
CA THR A 192 37.21 5.90 14.57
C THR A 192 35.77 5.58 15.01
N PRO A 193 34.75 6.36 14.60
CA PRO A 193 33.39 6.14 15.08
C PRO A 193 32.90 4.75 14.63
N TYR A 194 32.47 3.91 15.59
CA TYR A 194 31.84 2.62 15.26
C TYR A 194 30.66 2.87 14.33
N ARG A 195 30.63 2.15 13.21
CA ARG A 195 29.58 2.30 12.20
C ARG A 195 28.64 1.11 12.29
N TRP A 196 27.38 1.38 12.59
CA TRP A 196 26.32 0.38 12.67
C TRP A 196 25.52 0.41 11.38
N LEU A 197 25.52 -0.69 10.63
CA LEU A 197 24.80 -0.78 9.36
C LEU A 197 23.78 -1.91 9.40
N PRO A 198 22.60 -1.75 8.79
CA PRO A 198 21.66 -2.84 8.67
C PRO A 198 22.24 -3.93 7.74
N ILE A 199 21.89 -5.20 7.99
CA ILE A 199 22.45 -6.36 7.28
C ILE A 199 22.17 -6.31 5.76
N GLU A 200 21.14 -5.60 5.32
CA GLU A 200 20.82 -5.38 3.90
C GLU A 200 21.91 -4.60 3.16
N GLN A 201 22.78 -3.88 3.88
CA GLN A 201 23.94 -3.17 3.32
C GLN A 201 25.23 -4.00 3.39
N PHE A 202 25.14 -5.28 3.80
CA PHE A 202 26.30 -6.16 3.87
C PHE A 202 26.95 -6.33 2.50
N THR A 203 28.23 -5.98 2.44
CA THR A 203 29.06 -6.22 1.26
C THR A 203 30.15 -7.20 1.65
N PRO A 204 30.20 -8.40 1.06
CA PRO A 204 31.25 -9.37 1.38
C PRO A 204 32.63 -8.75 1.18
N ALA A 205 33.51 -8.92 2.17
CA ALA A 205 34.82 -8.26 2.29
C ALA A 205 35.88 -8.63 1.21
N GLY A 206 35.46 -8.96 -0.01
CA GLY A 206 36.33 -9.37 -1.12
C GLY A 206 36.66 -8.28 -2.15
N ARG A 207 36.12 -7.05 -2.04
CA ARG A 207 36.30 -6.03 -3.10
C ARG A 207 37.00 -4.72 -2.72
N PHE A 208 37.25 -4.43 -1.44
CA PHE A 208 37.96 -3.22 -1.02
C PHE A 208 38.74 -3.47 0.28
N ARG A 209 39.92 -4.12 0.19
CA ARG A 209 40.92 -4.08 1.26
C ARG A 209 41.92 -2.98 0.92
N ASP A 210 41.62 -1.76 1.32
CA ASP A 210 42.67 -0.83 1.69
C ASP A 210 42.83 -0.96 3.21
N GLU A 211 44.00 -1.40 3.65
CA GLU A 211 44.30 -1.76 5.04
C GLU A 211 44.44 -0.55 5.98
N ASN A 212 44.22 0.67 5.48
CA ASN A 212 44.39 1.89 6.25
C ASN A 212 43.09 2.71 6.24
N GLU A 213 42.50 2.88 7.43
CA GLU A 213 41.37 3.78 7.74
C GLU A 213 39.97 3.35 7.27
N GLN A 214 39.44 2.26 7.84
CA GLN A 214 37.97 2.12 7.92
C GLN A 214 37.53 1.93 9.37
N PRO A 215 36.44 2.60 9.80
CA PRO A 215 35.88 2.39 11.13
C PRO A 215 35.46 0.93 11.33
N ASP A 216 35.59 0.43 12.56
CA ASP A 216 35.05 -0.88 12.97
C ASP A 216 33.55 -0.88 12.68
N THR A 217 33.19 -1.52 11.57
CA THR A 217 31.82 -1.54 11.05
C THR A 217 31.18 -2.85 11.46
N PHE A 218 30.05 -2.74 12.15
CA PHE A 218 29.22 -3.87 12.56
C PHE A 218 27.90 -3.83 11.82
N TYR A 219 27.40 -5.01 11.48
CA TYR A 219 26.09 -5.15 10.86
C TYR A 219 25.07 -5.61 11.89
N TYR A 220 23.84 -5.11 11.82
CA TYR A 220 22.76 -5.56 12.68
C TYR A 220 21.57 -6.08 11.86
N GLN A 221 20.86 -7.04 12.44
CA GLN A 221 19.62 -7.58 11.90
C GLN A 221 18.57 -7.66 13.01
N LEU A 222 17.38 -7.16 12.72
CA LEU A 222 16.21 -7.38 13.56
C LEU A 222 15.62 -8.76 13.25
N GLN A 223 15.44 -9.58 14.28
CA GLN A 223 14.71 -10.83 14.21
C GLN A 223 13.46 -10.74 15.08
N THR A 224 12.34 -11.24 14.54
CA THR A 224 11.05 -11.26 15.23
C THR A 224 10.66 -12.72 15.44
N GLU A 225 10.53 -13.09 16.71
CA GLU A 225 10.22 -14.44 17.16
C GLU A 225 8.92 -14.42 17.97
N GLN A 226 8.27 -15.58 18.08
CA GLN A 226 7.09 -15.75 18.90
C GLN A 226 7.42 -16.66 20.08
N ASP A 227 7.14 -16.18 21.30
CA ASP A 227 7.31 -16.97 22.51
C ASP A 227 6.21 -18.03 22.66
N PHE A 228 6.36 -19.00 23.55
CA PHE A 228 5.40 -20.07 23.83
C PHE A 228 4.00 -19.56 24.20
N LEU A 229 3.91 -18.34 24.77
CA LEU A 229 2.67 -17.65 25.10
C LEU A 229 2.05 -16.89 23.91
N GLY A 230 2.62 -17.05 22.71
CA GLY A 230 2.17 -16.36 21.50
C GLY A 230 2.59 -14.89 21.42
N ARG A 231 3.42 -14.41 22.36
CA ARG A 231 3.86 -13.00 22.41
C ARG A 231 5.00 -12.77 21.42
N ILE A 232 4.91 -11.69 20.65
CA ILE A 232 5.94 -11.29 19.71
C ILE A 232 7.11 -10.66 20.48
N GLN A 233 8.32 -11.18 20.26
CA GLN A 233 9.56 -10.65 20.81
C GLN A 233 10.50 -10.23 19.68
N HIS A 234 11.21 -9.14 19.90
CA HIS A 234 12.14 -8.57 18.92
C HIS A 234 13.57 -8.63 19.44
N TRP A 235 14.47 -9.14 18.62
CA TRP A 235 15.87 -9.38 18.95
C TRP A 235 16.78 -8.72 17.92
N LEU A 236 17.79 -8.01 18.40
CA LEU A 236 18.88 -7.47 17.60
C LEU A 236 20.03 -8.46 17.57
N HIS A 237 20.43 -8.84 16.37
CA HIS A 237 21.58 -9.71 16.12
C HIS A 237 22.68 -8.90 15.46
N PHE A 238 23.88 -8.97 16.00
CA PHE A 238 25.04 -8.27 15.47
C PHE A 238 25.99 -9.24 14.75
N PHE A 239 26.52 -8.79 13.62
CA PHE A 239 27.44 -9.51 12.76
C PHE A 239 28.69 -8.67 12.48
N ASN A 240 29.81 -9.37 12.34
CA ASN A 240 31.07 -8.75 11.95
C ASN A 240 31.18 -8.59 10.41
N LEU A 241 32.28 -8.02 9.94
CA LEU A 241 32.59 -7.84 8.52
C LEU A 241 32.64 -9.14 7.71
N THR A 242 32.83 -10.29 8.36
CA THR A 242 32.84 -11.61 7.70
C THR A 242 31.43 -12.22 7.60
N GLY A 243 30.41 -11.55 8.12
CA GLY A 243 29.03 -12.06 8.18
C GLY A 243 28.81 -13.13 9.25
N LYS A 244 29.76 -13.30 10.19
CA LYS A 244 29.61 -14.18 11.35
C LYS A 244 29.06 -13.39 12.54
N PRO A 245 28.39 -14.04 13.50
CA PRO A 245 27.98 -13.40 14.75
C PRO A 245 29.16 -12.65 15.40
N ALA A 246 28.94 -11.40 15.78
CA ALA A 246 29.99 -10.54 16.34
C ALA A 246 30.31 -10.97 17.78
N SER A 247 31.40 -11.71 17.97
CA SER A 247 31.90 -12.09 19.30
C SER A 247 32.69 -10.96 19.98
N ASP A 248 33.12 -9.98 19.21
CA ASP A 248 34.03 -8.88 19.54
C ASP A 248 33.31 -7.53 19.60
N LEU A 249 32.04 -7.51 20.05
CA LEU A 249 31.32 -6.26 20.22
C LEU A 249 31.99 -5.35 21.26
N PRO A 250 32.09 -4.04 21.00
CA PRO A 250 32.60 -3.08 21.96
C PRO A 250 31.63 -2.95 23.14
N ALA A 251 32.19 -2.77 24.35
CA ALA A 251 31.40 -2.56 25.56
C ALA A 251 30.89 -1.11 25.62
N ILE A 252 29.82 -0.83 24.87
CA ILE A 252 29.22 0.51 24.74
C ILE A 252 27.70 0.45 24.88
N GLU A 253 27.09 1.59 25.14
CA GLU A 253 25.63 1.71 25.16
C GLU A 253 25.11 2.21 23.80
N VAL A 254 24.10 1.52 23.28
CA VAL A 254 23.42 1.89 22.04
C VAL A 254 21.93 2.11 22.27
N SER A 255 21.37 3.05 21.52
CA SER A 255 19.93 3.32 21.46
C SER A 255 19.42 3.07 20.05
N CYS A 256 18.25 2.44 19.97
CA CYS A 256 17.61 2.11 18.70
C CYS A 256 16.55 3.15 18.38
N TYR A 257 16.65 3.74 17.19
CA TYR A 257 15.62 4.60 16.63
C TYR A 257 14.65 3.72 15.84
N PHE A 258 13.36 3.77 16.19
CA PHE A 258 12.36 2.97 15.54
C PHE A 258 11.06 3.75 15.33
N THR A 259 10.25 3.27 14.39
CA THR A 259 8.87 3.69 14.25
C THR A 259 7.99 2.62 14.88
N GLY A 260 7.08 3.02 15.77
CA GLY A 260 6.17 2.14 16.48
C GLY A 260 4.73 2.65 16.45
N TYR A 261 3.82 1.81 16.95
CA TYR A 261 2.41 2.12 17.11
C TYR A 261 1.91 1.58 18.46
N HIS A 262 0.77 2.08 18.93
CA HIS A 262 0.22 1.67 20.22
C HIS A 262 -0.65 0.42 20.08
N GLU A 263 -0.42 -0.56 20.95
CA GLU A 263 -1.20 -1.81 20.98
C GLU A 263 -2.68 -1.59 21.30
N GLN A 264 -3.01 -0.52 22.02
CA GLN A 264 -4.39 -0.22 22.40
C GLN A 264 -5.20 0.46 21.28
N ALA A 265 -4.54 0.93 20.21
CA ALA A 265 -5.20 1.69 19.15
C ALA A 265 -6.30 0.90 18.41
N PRO A 266 -6.14 -0.40 18.09
CA PRO A 266 -7.20 -1.22 17.48
C PRO A 266 -8.48 -1.36 18.32
N GLY A 267 -8.43 -1.04 19.62
CA GLY A 267 -9.62 -1.05 20.49
C GLY A 267 -10.51 0.17 20.33
N LEU A 268 -10.11 1.17 19.53
CA LEU A 268 -10.85 2.42 19.35
C LEU A 268 -11.99 2.24 18.35
N THR A 269 -13.20 2.55 18.81
CA THR A 269 -14.43 2.49 18.02
C THR A 269 -14.56 3.68 17.06
N GLN A 270 -15.57 3.63 16.20
CA GLN A 270 -15.95 4.75 15.36
C GLN A 270 -16.20 6.01 16.20
N GLU A 271 -15.90 7.20 15.64
CA GLU A 271 -16.11 8.53 16.24
C GLU A 271 -15.33 8.82 17.54
N THR A 272 -14.45 7.92 17.97
CA THR A 272 -13.67 8.07 19.20
C THR A 272 -12.49 9.05 19.03
N ILE A 273 -11.91 9.11 17.83
CA ILE A 273 -10.82 10.03 17.50
C ILE A 273 -11.44 11.34 17.04
N ASN A 274 -11.78 12.22 17.97
CA ASN A 274 -12.50 13.47 17.70
C ASN A 274 -11.79 14.75 18.16
N VAL A 275 -10.57 14.62 18.70
CA VAL A 275 -9.79 15.74 19.21
C VAL A 275 -8.95 16.34 18.08
N THR A 276 -9.24 17.60 17.75
CA THR A 276 -8.43 18.40 16.81
C THR A 276 -7.32 19.14 17.54
N GLN A 277 -6.17 19.30 16.91
CA GLN A 277 -5.04 20.06 17.48
C GLN A 277 -5.41 21.52 17.74
N GLU A 278 -4.87 22.10 18.82
CA GLU A 278 -4.97 23.54 19.10
C GLU A 278 -4.47 24.36 17.91
N GLY A 279 -5.28 25.33 17.48
CA GLY A 279 -5.01 26.16 16.29
C GLY A 279 -5.75 25.72 15.02
N SER A 280 -6.48 24.60 15.04
CA SER A 280 -7.36 24.21 13.93
C SER A 280 -8.51 25.21 13.76
N PRO A 281 -8.93 25.55 12.52
CA PRO A 281 -10.05 26.45 12.27
C PRO A 281 -11.35 25.94 12.94
N SER A 282 -12.12 26.84 13.56
CA SER A 282 -13.32 26.50 14.33
C SER A 282 -14.46 25.84 13.54
N HIS A 283 -14.44 25.95 12.21
CA HIS A 283 -15.42 25.32 11.32
C HIS A 283 -15.00 23.91 10.87
N LEU A 284 -13.80 23.45 11.24
CA LEU A 284 -13.31 22.11 10.95
C LEU A 284 -13.37 21.25 12.20
N SER A 285 -13.97 20.08 12.06
CA SER A 285 -13.92 19.02 13.07
C SER A 285 -13.45 17.74 12.37
N ALA A 286 -12.62 16.98 13.05
CA ALA A 286 -12.14 15.69 12.57
C ALA A 286 -12.78 14.60 13.41
N ARG A 287 -13.24 13.52 12.77
CA ARG A 287 -13.67 12.30 13.43
C ARG A 287 -13.29 11.08 12.59
N ASN A 288 -12.98 9.95 13.22
CA ASN A 288 -12.81 8.70 12.47
C ASN A 288 -14.17 8.16 12.02
N ILE A 289 -14.28 7.89 10.72
CA ILE A 289 -15.49 7.34 10.08
C ILE A 289 -15.54 5.81 10.09
N THR A 290 -14.40 5.16 10.33
CA THR A 290 -14.25 3.71 10.42
C THR A 290 -13.52 3.36 11.73
N PRO A 291 -13.75 2.15 12.28
CA PRO A 291 -12.98 1.68 13.44
C PRO A 291 -11.50 1.53 13.07
N VAL A 292 -10.62 1.64 14.06
CA VAL A 292 -9.19 1.45 13.81
C VAL A 292 -8.94 -0.01 13.44
N THR A 293 -8.36 -0.24 12.28
CA THR A 293 -8.05 -1.60 11.82
C THR A 293 -7.01 -2.26 12.73
N THR A 294 -7.14 -3.56 12.93
CA THR A 294 -6.14 -4.37 13.66
C THR A 294 -4.79 -4.33 12.99
N ASP A 295 -3.76 -4.63 13.76
CA ASP A 295 -2.41 -4.69 13.24
C ASP A 295 -2.23 -5.80 12.21
N TYR A 296 -1.25 -5.56 11.33
CA TYR A 296 -0.83 -6.55 10.36
C TYR A 296 0.11 -7.56 11.05
N PRO A 297 -0.13 -8.87 10.95
CA PRO A 297 0.71 -9.85 11.62
C PRO A 297 2.16 -9.75 11.10
N PRO A 298 3.17 -9.75 11.98
CA PRO A 298 4.55 -9.72 11.52
C PRO A 298 4.89 -11.01 10.77
N LEU A 299 5.73 -10.90 9.75
CA LEU A 299 6.31 -12.07 9.11
C LEU A 299 7.26 -12.74 10.10
N LEU A 300 6.85 -13.89 10.63
CA LEU A 300 7.69 -14.72 11.51
C LEU A 300 8.77 -15.43 10.68
N GLN A 301 9.97 -15.53 11.24
CA GLN A 301 11.13 -16.13 10.57
C GLN A 301 10.94 -17.61 10.19
N GLU A 302 10.08 -18.33 10.92
CA GLU A 302 9.77 -19.74 10.67
C GLU A 302 8.96 -19.97 9.36
N ASN A 303 8.31 -18.92 8.85
CA ASN A 303 7.64 -18.97 7.56
C ASN A 303 8.66 -18.70 6.45
N SER A 304 9.34 -19.76 6.02
CA SER A 304 10.45 -19.67 5.07
C SER A 304 10.03 -18.91 3.80
N GLY A 305 10.52 -17.69 3.61
CA GLY A 305 10.23 -16.83 2.46
C GLY A 305 10.77 -17.33 1.11
N TRP A 306 11.35 -18.53 1.08
CA TRP A 306 11.93 -19.14 -0.12
C TRP A 306 10.96 -19.29 -1.30
N PRO A 307 9.67 -19.67 -1.13
CA PRO A 307 8.74 -19.71 -2.24
C PRO A 307 8.55 -18.33 -2.88
N LEU A 308 8.46 -17.27 -2.06
CA LEU A 308 8.34 -15.90 -2.56
C LEU A 308 9.60 -15.48 -3.32
N LEU A 309 10.78 -15.71 -2.75
CA LEU A 309 12.06 -15.43 -3.43
C LEU A 309 12.17 -16.19 -4.76
N SER A 310 11.77 -17.46 -4.78
CA SER A 310 11.74 -18.29 -5.99
C SER A 310 10.84 -17.68 -7.05
N CYS A 311 9.61 -17.29 -6.68
CA CYS A 311 8.66 -16.63 -7.60
C CYS A 311 9.21 -15.30 -8.15
N LEU A 312 9.79 -14.45 -7.30
CA LEU A 312 10.34 -13.15 -7.72
C LEU A 312 11.56 -13.30 -8.63
N SER A 313 12.35 -14.35 -8.45
CA SER A 313 13.49 -14.66 -9.32
C SER A 313 13.08 -15.27 -10.67
N SER A 314 11.88 -15.83 -10.76
CA SER A 314 11.41 -16.56 -11.94
C SER A 314 11.13 -15.64 -13.14
N PRO A 315 11.24 -16.16 -14.38
CA PRO A 315 10.80 -15.44 -15.57
C PRO A 315 9.27 -15.22 -15.55
N PRO A 316 8.76 -14.10 -16.08
CA PRO A 316 7.33 -13.79 -16.06
C PRO A 316 6.43 -14.86 -16.68
N MET A 317 6.87 -15.56 -17.74
CA MET A 317 6.09 -16.65 -18.36
C MET A 317 5.74 -17.78 -17.39
N MET A 318 6.58 -18.04 -16.37
CA MET A 318 6.25 -19.05 -15.37
C MET A 318 5.09 -18.62 -14.49
N LEU A 319 4.95 -17.31 -14.24
CA LEU A 319 3.86 -16.76 -13.44
C LEU A 319 2.55 -16.67 -14.24
N PHE A 320 2.62 -16.48 -15.56
CA PHE A 320 1.45 -16.31 -16.43
C PHE A 320 0.71 -17.61 -16.78
N ALA A 321 0.91 -18.65 -15.97
CA ALA A 321 0.13 -19.87 -15.97
C ALA A 321 -0.87 -19.87 -14.80
N THR A 322 -2.03 -20.51 -14.99
CA THR A 322 -3.12 -20.52 -14.00
C THR A 322 -2.66 -20.98 -12.61
N ASP A 323 -2.03 -22.14 -12.52
CA ASP A 323 -1.63 -22.72 -11.24
C ASP A 323 -0.53 -21.90 -10.57
N SER A 324 0.45 -21.43 -11.34
CA SER A 324 1.53 -20.58 -10.84
C SER A 324 1.01 -19.26 -10.29
N LEU A 325 0.09 -18.59 -10.99
CA LEU A 325 -0.50 -17.34 -10.52
C LEU A 325 -1.27 -17.55 -9.22
N LYS A 326 -2.07 -18.62 -9.13
CA LYS A 326 -2.78 -18.98 -7.89
C LYS A 326 -1.80 -19.24 -6.74
N GLN A 327 -0.76 -20.03 -6.98
CA GLN A 327 0.25 -20.33 -5.97
C GLN A 327 0.96 -19.05 -5.51
N PHE A 328 1.34 -18.18 -6.43
CA PHE A 328 1.96 -16.90 -6.13
C PHE A 328 1.05 -16.01 -5.27
N LEU A 329 -0.22 -15.83 -5.66
CA LEU A 329 -1.16 -15.01 -4.89
C LEU A 329 -1.37 -15.57 -3.47
N ARG A 330 -1.38 -16.90 -3.30
CA ARG A 330 -1.50 -17.55 -1.98
C ARG A 330 -0.32 -17.24 -1.04
N LEU A 331 0.85 -16.86 -1.56
CA LEU A 331 1.98 -16.44 -0.73
C LEU A 331 1.73 -15.11 -0.01
N PHE A 332 0.76 -14.33 -0.47
CA PHE A 332 0.34 -13.07 0.14
C PHE A 332 -0.88 -13.23 1.04
N ASP A 333 -1.14 -14.44 1.57
CA ASP A 333 -2.18 -14.70 2.58
C ASP A 333 -1.57 -14.61 4.00
N PRO A 334 -1.46 -13.42 4.60
CA PRO A 334 -0.87 -13.25 5.93
C PRO A 334 -1.80 -13.71 7.05
N TYR A 335 -3.07 -13.97 6.73
CA TYR A 335 -4.12 -14.25 7.69
C TYR A 335 -4.42 -15.74 7.84
N ALA A 336 -3.62 -16.61 7.20
CA ALA A 336 -3.82 -18.05 7.21
C ALA A 336 -4.02 -18.60 8.63
N ASP A 337 -3.24 -18.11 9.59
CA ASP A 337 -3.25 -18.59 10.98
C ASP A 337 -3.93 -17.63 11.96
N THR A 338 -4.02 -16.33 11.63
CA THR A 338 -4.52 -15.28 12.55
C THR A 338 -5.99 -14.92 12.34
N HIS A 339 -6.47 -14.84 11.09
CA HIS A 339 -7.82 -14.35 10.79
C HIS A 339 -8.52 -15.16 9.68
N ARG A 340 -9.12 -16.29 10.09
CA ARG A 340 -9.74 -17.28 9.19
C ARG A 340 -10.77 -16.71 8.20
N PRO A 341 -11.69 -15.79 8.56
CA PRO A 341 -12.66 -15.26 7.60
C PRO A 341 -12.02 -14.52 6.43
N LEU A 342 -11.01 -13.68 6.70
CA LEU A 342 -10.29 -12.90 5.67
C LEU A 342 -9.47 -13.82 4.76
N SER A 343 -8.74 -14.78 5.35
CA SER A 343 -8.01 -15.79 4.58
C SER A 343 -8.94 -16.60 3.67
N ARG A 344 -10.14 -16.98 4.16
CA ARG A 344 -11.14 -17.68 3.33
C ARG A 344 -11.61 -16.84 2.16
N GLN A 345 -11.93 -15.56 2.37
CA GLN A 345 -12.33 -14.65 1.30
C GLN A 345 -11.21 -14.51 0.26
N PHE A 346 -9.97 -14.31 0.70
CA PHE A 346 -8.83 -14.20 -0.22
C PHE A 346 -8.64 -15.48 -1.05
N ARG A 347 -8.69 -16.65 -0.41
CA ARG A 347 -8.61 -17.94 -1.11
C ARG A 347 -9.77 -18.13 -2.08
N GLN A 348 -10.98 -17.75 -1.70
CA GLN A 348 -12.15 -17.82 -2.59
C GLN A 348 -11.94 -16.98 -3.86
N HIS A 349 -11.40 -15.76 -3.74
CA HIS A 349 -11.08 -14.92 -4.90
C HIS A 349 -10.01 -15.55 -5.80
N ILE A 350 -8.98 -16.15 -5.21
CA ILE A 350 -7.92 -16.85 -5.96
C ILE A 350 -8.49 -18.09 -6.66
N ASP A 351 -9.31 -18.86 -5.98
CA ASP A 351 -9.91 -20.08 -6.52
C ASP A 351 -10.89 -19.76 -7.65
N GLY A 352 -11.49 -18.57 -7.65
CA GLY A 352 -12.28 -18.01 -8.74
C GLY A 352 -11.52 -17.82 -10.06
N ILE A 353 -10.18 -17.85 -10.05
CA ILE A 353 -9.39 -17.84 -11.29
C ILE A 353 -9.56 -19.18 -12.01
N VAL A 354 -10.33 -19.23 -13.09
CA VAL A 354 -10.56 -20.46 -13.84
C VAL A 354 -9.41 -20.73 -14.81
N GLN A 355 -8.96 -19.70 -15.52
CA GLN A 355 -7.93 -19.84 -16.54
C GLN A 355 -7.14 -18.54 -16.75
N VAL A 356 -5.82 -18.69 -16.96
CA VAL A 356 -4.93 -17.63 -17.43
C VAL A 356 -4.34 -18.07 -18.77
N LYS A 357 -4.40 -17.20 -19.78
CA LYS A 357 -3.69 -17.38 -21.05
C LYS A 357 -2.84 -16.18 -21.35
N GLU A 358 -1.62 -16.42 -21.80
CA GLU A 358 -0.72 -15.36 -22.27
C GLU A 358 -0.69 -15.32 -23.80
N ARG A 359 -0.71 -14.11 -24.35
CA ARG A 359 -0.35 -13.84 -25.74
C ARG A 359 0.59 -12.64 -25.82
N LEU A 360 1.54 -12.71 -26.75
CA LEU A 360 2.40 -11.56 -27.06
C LEU A 360 1.63 -10.57 -27.95
N THR A 361 1.88 -9.28 -27.75
CA THR A 361 1.25 -8.21 -28.52
C THR A 361 2.23 -7.07 -28.71
N ASP A 362 2.18 -6.40 -29.86
CA ASP A 362 3.09 -5.31 -30.19
C ASP A 362 2.32 -3.98 -30.20
N ARG A 363 2.85 -2.96 -29.53
CA ARG A 363 2.32 -1.58 -29.54
C ARG A 363 3.40 -0.59 -29.93
N MET A 364 3.02 0.47 -30.63
CA MET A 364 3.92 1.58 -30.94
C MET A 364 3.98 2.56 -29.77
N ARG A 365 5.17 2.80 -29.23
CA ARG A 365 5.43 3.81 -28.19
C ARG A 365 6.50 4.76 -28.69
N ARG A 366 6.15 6.04 -28.87
CA ARG A 366 7.07 7.08 -29.38
C ARG A 366 7.81 6.67 -30.66
N GLY A 367 7.10 6.04 -31.60
CA GLY A 367 7.65 5.60 -32.88
C GLY A 367 8.47 4.31 -32.84
N ARG A 368 8.61 3.65 -31.69
CA ARG A 368 9.28 2.34 -31.57
C ARG A 368 8.27 1.23 -31.31
N PRO A 369 8.34 0.07 -31.98
CA PRO A 369 7.55 -1.09 -31.62
C PRO A 369 8.06 -1.64 -30.29
N ILE A 370 7.16 -1.79 -29.34
CA ILE A 370 7.40 -2.42 -28.04
C ILE A 370 6.55 -3.67 -27.98
N ARG A 371 7.19 -4.80 -27.64
CA ARG A 371 6.51 -6.05 -27.36
C ARG A 371 6.04 -6.08 -25.91
N GLY A 372 4.78 -6.42 -25.71
CA GLY A 372 4.14 -6.60 -24.42
C GLY A 372 3.47 -7.96 -24.29
N HIS A 373 3.02 -8.21 -23.07
CA HIS A 373 2.28 -9.41 -22.69
C HIS A 373 0.82 -9.03 -22.50
N LEU A 374 -0.08 -9.81 -23.09
CA LEU A 374 -1.50 -9.67 -22.90
C LEU A 374 -2.05 -10.94 -22.27
N LEU A 375 -2.59 -10.77 -21.08
CA LEU A 375 -3.11 -11.84 -20.25
C LEU A 375 -4.63 -11.85 -20.35
N SER A 376 -5.16 -12.99 -20.77
CA SER A 376 -6.59 -13.26 -20.77
C SER A 376 -6.93 -14.06 -19.50
N LEU A 377 -7.62 -13.41 -18.57
CA LEU A 377 -8.01 -13.95 -17.28
C LEU A 377 -9.49 -14.33 -17.31
N THR A 378 -9.80 -15.60 -17.12
CA THR A 378 -11.18 -16.09 -16.99
C THR A 378 -11.49 -16.28 -15.51
N LEU A 379 -12.49 -15.56 -14.99
CA LEU A 379 -12.89 -15.58 -13.59
C LEU A 379 -14.33 -16.07 -13.41
N ASN A 380 -14.56 -16.95 -12.44
CA ASN A 380 -15.90 -17.34 -12.03
C ASN A 380 -16.54 -16.24 -11.17
N PRO A 381 -17.62 -15.57 -11.62
CA PRO A 381 -18.28 -14.52 -10.84
C PRO A 381 -18.82 -14.97 -9.48
N ASP A 382 -19.20 -16.24 -9.35
CA ASP A 382 -19.78 -16.80 -8.10
C ASP A 382 -18.79 -16.82 -6.92
N CYS A 383 -17.49 -16.62 -7.19
CA CYS A 383 -16.46 -16.54 -6.17
C CYS A 383 -16.32 -15.14 -5.54
N TYR A 384 -17.09 -14.16 -6.00
CA TYR A 384 -17.06 -12.77 -5.54
C TYR A 384 -18.45 -12.36 -5.07
N ARG A 385 -18.56 -11.40 -4.15
CA ARG A 385 -19.88 -10.97 -3.66
C ARG A 385 -20.64 -10.17 -4.70
N ASN A 386 -19.93 -9.37 -5.50
CA ASN A 386 -20.48 -8.63 -6.61
C ASN A 386 -19.44 -8.41 -7.73
N LEU A 387 -19.88 -7.90 -8.87
CA LEU A 387 -19.00 -7.59 -10.00
C LEU A 387 -17.98 -6.51 -9.67
N GLY A 388 -18.32 -5.56 -8.79
CA GLY A 388 -17.40 -4.53 -8.30
C GLY A 388 -16.18 -5.11 -7.59
N GLU A 389 -16.38 -6.09 -6.70
CA GLU A 389 -15.31 -6.77 -5.98
C GLU A 389 -14.43 -7.59 -6.94
N MET A 390 -15.04 -8.30 -7.88
CA MET A 390 -14.32 -8.99 -8.95
C MET A 390 -13.49 -8.01 -9.78
N TYR A 391 -14.04 -6.84 -10.12
CA TYR A 391 -13.35 -5.79 -10.87
C TYR A 391 -12.12 -5.25 -10.12
N ARG A 392 -12.27 -4.95 -8.82
CA ARG A 392 -11.16 -4.50 -7.97
C ARG A 392 -10.07 -5.57 -7.89
N PHE A 393 -10.44 -6.83 -7.73
CA PHE A 393 -9.48 -7.93 -7.73
C PHE A 393 -8.68 -8.02 -9.05
N CYS A 394 -9.36 -7.87 -10.20
CA CYS A 394 -8.69 -7.83 -11.51
C CYS A 394 -7.70 -6.65 -11.60
N ARG A 395 -8.08 -5.49 -11.09
CA ARG A 395 -7.25 -4.27 -11.12
C ARG A 395 -6.00 -4.42 -10.23
N LEU A 396 -6.10 -5.10 -9.09
CA LEU A 396 -4.94 -5.48 -8.27
C LEU A 396 -3.99 -6.41 -9.02
N ILE A 397 -4.53 -7.46 -9.65
CA ILE A 397 -3.73 -8.40 -10.45
C ILE A 397 -3.02 -7.64 -11.57
N ASN A 398 -3.74 -6.79 -12.31
CA ASN A 398 -3.16 -6.02 -13.42
C ASN A 398 -1.94 -5.18 -12.98
N GLN A 399 -2.00 -4.59 -11.78
CA GLN A 399 -0.84 -3.88 -11.22
C GLN A 399 0.26 -4.86 -10.78
N ALA A 400 -0.05 -5.85 -9.95
CA ALA A 400 0.95 -6.77 -9.42
C ALA A 400 1.80 -7.45 -10.51
N LEU A 401 1.20 -7.78 -11.65
CA LEU A 401 1.88 -8.40 -12.79
C LEU A 401 2.97 -7.51 -13.41
N ALA A 402 2.88 -6.19 -13.26
CA ALA A 402 3.90 -5.24 -13.73
C ALA A 402 5.25 -5.43 -13.01
N CYS A 403 5.27 -5.98 -11.79
CA CYS A 403 6.49 -6.28 -11.05
C CYS A 403 7.36 -7.36 -11.73
N PHE A 404 6.75 -8.20 -12.57
CA PHE A 404 7.42 -9.33 -13.22
C PHE A 404 7.93 -8.99 -14.62
N ILE A 405 7.43 -7.91 -15.21
CA ILE A 405 7.79 -7.46 -16.56
C ILE A 405 8.91 -6.41 -16.50
N THR A 406 9.80 -6.43 -17.48
CA THR A 406 10.88 -5.46 -17.61
C THR A 406 10.36 -4.07 -17.99
N ARG A 407 11.09 -3.01 -17.62
CA ARG A 407 10.73 -1.61 -17.92
C ARG A 407 10.59 -1.29 -19.42
N SER A 408 11.21 -2.10 -20.29
CA SER A 408 11.08 -1.99 -21.74
C SER A 408 9.81 -2.60 -22.31
N SER A 409 9.08 -3.38 -21.52
CA SER A 409 7.86 -4.06 -21.93
C SER A 409 6.64 -3.57 -21.13
N PHE A 410 5.46 -4.11 -21.43
CA PHE A 410 4.21 -3.77 -20.76
C PHE A 410 3.33 -5.01 -20.62
N VAL A 411 2.43 -4.98 -19.65
CA VAL A 411 1.36 -5.97 -19.46
C VAL A 411 0.01 -5.35 -19.72
N MET A 412 -0.92 -6.12 -20.28
CA MET A 412 -2.33 -5.79 -20.39
C MET A 412 -3.17 -6.95 -19.90
N LEU A 413 -4.34 -6.65 -19.34
CA LEU A 413 -5.26 -7.64 -18.82
C LEU A 413 -6.62 -7.53 -19.53
N GLU A 414 -7.07 -8.65 -20.10
CA GLU A 414 -8.43 -8.86 -20.62
C GLU A 414 -9.14 -9.86 -19.70
N VAL A 415 -10.32 -9.50 -19.20
CA VAL A 415 -11.10 -10.32 -18.28
C VAL A 415 -12.31 -10.93 -18.99
N PHE A 416 -12.57 -12.20 -18.72
CA PHE A 416 -13.67 -12.98 -19.29
C PHE A 416 -14.43 -13.71 -18.18
N THR A 417 -15.69 -14.03 -18.44
CA THR A 417 -16.45 -15.01 -17.63
C THR A 417 -16.51 -16.36 -18.34
N PRO A 418 -16.61 -17.50 -17.62
CA PRO A 418 -16.63 -18.83 -18.24
C PRO A 418 -17.71 -19.00 -19.31
N ASP A 419 -18.88 -18.40 -19.08
CA ASP A 419 -20.05 -18.55 -19.95
C ASP A 419 -20.06 -17.58 -21.14
N SER A 420 -19.20 -16.54 -21.12
CA SER A 420 -19.17 -15.52 -22.17
C SER A 420 -17.85 -15.49 -22.92
N GLY A 421 -17.92 -15.68 -24.24
CA GLY A 421 -16.75 -15.52 -25.13
C GLY A 421 -16.39 -14.06 -25.41
N LYS A 422 -17.03 -13.10 -24.74
CA LYS A 422 -16.81 -11.66 -24.91
C LYS A 422 -15.91 -11.14 -23.79
N VAL A 423 -15.05 -10.19 -24.12
CA VAL A 423 -14.26 -9.46 -23.13
C VAL A 423 -15.22 -8.70 -22.23
N LEU A 424 -15.20 -9.00 -20.93
CA LEU A 424 -15.98 -8.29 -19.93
C LEU A 424 -15.34 -6.93 -19.62
N TRP A 425 -14.03 -6.95 -19.32
CA TRP A 425 -13.25 -5.73 -19.05
C TRP A 425 -11.88 -5.81 -19.73
N GLN A 426 -11.41 -4.67 -20.21
CA GLN A 426 -10.07 -4.51 -20.75
C GLN A 426 -9.35 -3.40 -20.01
N PHE A 427 -8.28 -3.75 -19.31
CA PHE A 427 -7.47 -2.78 -18.58
C PHE A 427 -6.44 -2.13 -19.49
N TRP A 428 -6.11 -0.88 -19.19
CA TRP A 428 -5.02 -0.19 -19.88
C TRP A 428 -3.67 -0.84 -19.58
N HIS A 429 -2.70 -0.63 -20.48
CA HIS A 429 -1.38 -1.20 -20.32
C HIS A 429 -0.65 -0.63 -19.10
N VAL A 430 0.01 -1.50 -18.36
CA VAL A 430 0.89 -1.15 -17.25
C VAL A 430 2.32 -1.43 -17.67
N GLY A 431 3.20 -0.45 -17.54
CA GLY A 431 4.62 -0.61 -17.86
C GLY A 431 5.31 -1.50 -16.82
N GLY A 432 6.26 -2.33 -17.25
CA GLY A 432 7.01 -3.18 -16.32
C GLY A 432 7.85 -2.36 -15.33
N LEU A 433 8.03 -2.88 -14.12
CA LEU A 433 8.79 -2.23 -13.04
C LEU A 433 10.20 -2.81 -12.89
N ARG A 434 10.44 -4.02 -13.42
CA ARG A 434 11.70 -4.75 -13.30
C ARG A 434 12.81 -4.08 -14.13
N PRO A 435 13.97 -3.74 -13.54
CA PRO A 435 15.10 -3.27 -14.32
C PRO A 435 15.54 -4.34 -15.32
N GLU A 436 16.05 -3.91 -16.47
CA GLU A 436 16.71 -4.83 -17.39
C GLU A 436 17.97 -5.37 -16.72
N MET A 437 18.19 -6.69 -16.82
CA MET A 437 19.42 -7.34 -16.33
C MET A 437 20.58 -7.09 -17.27
#